data_AF-A0A2K3MN61-F1
#
_entry.id   AF-A0A2K3MN61-F1
#
_cell.length_a   1.000
_cell.length_b   1.000
_cell.length_c   1.000
_cell.angle_alpha   90.00
_cell.angle_beta   90.00
_cell.angle_gamma   90.00
#
_symmetry.space_group_name_H-M   'P 1'
#
loop_
_entity.id
_entity.type
_entity.pdbx_description
1 polymer ?
#
loop_
_entity_poly.entity_id
_entity_poly.type
_entity_poly.pdbx_seq_one_letter_code
_entity_poly.pdbx_strand_id
1 'polypeptide(L)'
;MPKKHCHDMVQDVEGVELCGTLKNVVAIAAGFVDGLEMGNNTKAAIMRLGLREMKAFSKLLFPSVKDSTFFESCGVADLITTCLGGRNRKVAEAYAKNGGKRSFDELEAEMLQGQKLQ
;
A
#
# COMPACT_ATOMS: atom_id res chain seq x y z
N MET A 1 -26.01 7.73 11.47
CA MET A 1 -24.85 8.07 10.61
C MET A 1 -23.58 7.72 11.39
N PRO A 2 -22.64 6.95 10.82
CA PRO A 2 -21.39 6.65 11.50
C PRO A 2 -20.58 7.94 11.64
N LYS A 3 -20.21 8.30 12.88
CA LYS A 3 -19.32 9.43 13.16
C LYS A 3 -17.93 9.08 12.63
N LYS A 4 -17.39 9.90 11.72
CA LYS A 4 -15.98 9.81 11.33
C LYS A 4 -15.15 10.21 12.55
N HIS A 5 -14.36 9.29 13.09
CA HIS A 5 -13.48 9.55 14.22
C HIS A 5 -12.24 10.26 13.67
N CYS A 6 -12.17 11.58 13.87
CA CYS A 6 -11.02 12.41 13.51
C CYS A 6 -10.57 13.11 14.80
N HIS A 7 -9.93 12.34 15.68
CA HIS A 7 -9.54 12.81 17.01
C HIS A 7 -8.04 13.14 17.11
N ASP A 8 -7.22 12.57 16.23
CA ASP A 8 -5.75 12.69 16.29
C ASP A 8 -5.22 13.54 15.14
N MET A 9 -4.89 14.81 15.44
CA MET A 9 -4.21 15.70 14.48
C MET A 9 -2.71 15.44 14.50
N VAL A 10 -2.18 14.94 13.38
CA VAL A 10 -0.76 14.67 13.19
C VAL A 10 -0.08 15.90 12.58
N GLN A 11 0.95 16.42 13.25
CA GLN A 11 1.74 17.56 12.75
C GLN A 11 2.88 17.16 11.80
N ASP A 12 3.16 15.87 11.68
CA ASP A 12 4.19 15.30 10.79
C ASP A 12 3.62 15.15 9.36
N VAL A 13 3.57 16.27 8.64
CA VAL A 13 2.97 16.33 7.30
C VAL A 13 3.72 15.46 6.30
N GLU A 14 5.05 15.48 6.35
CA GLU A 14 5.93 14.70 5.48
C GLU A 14 5.72 13.20 5.71
N GLY A 15 5.66 12.76 6.98
CA GLY A 15 5.40 11.37 7.32
C GLY A 15 4.03 10.90 6.84
N VAL A 16 2.99 11.74 6.99
CA VAL A 16 1.62 11.43 6.54
C VAL A 16 1.56 11.26 5.02
N GLU A 17 2.15 12.19 4.26
CA GLU A 17 2.13 12.17 2.80
C GLU A 17 2.90 10.97 2.24
N LEU A 18 4.09 10.70 2.79
CA LEU A 18 4.91 9.56 2.37
C LEU A 18 4.23 8.22 2.68
N CYS A 19 3.52 8.10 3.79
CA CYS A 19 2.72 6.90 4.06
C CYS A 19 1.69 6.65 2.96
N GLY A 20 0.99 7.70 2.52
CA GLY A 20 -0.02 7.64 1.47
C GLY A 20 0.51 7.20 0.11
N THR A 21 1.73 7.62 -0.24
CA THR A 21 2.38 7.24 -1.51
C THR A 21 3.01 5.85 -1.43
N LEU A 22 3.81 5.57 -0.40
CA LEU A 22 4.64 4.36 -0.34
C LEU A 22 3.82 3.09 -0.11
N LYS A 23 2.65 3.18 0.52
CA LYS A 23 1.76 2.03 0.73
C LYS A 23 1.36 1.35 -0.60
N ASN A 24 1.29 2.10 -1.70
CA ASN A 24 0.87 1.60 -3.00
C ASN A 24 1.89 0.61 -3.57
N VAL A 25 3.18 0.89 -3.37
CA VAL A 25 4.28 -0.01 -3.74
C VAL A 25 4.17 -1.33 -2.97
N VAL A 26 3.91 -1.26 -1.67
CA VAL A 26 3.71 -2.46 -0.84
C VAL A 26 2.44 -3.22 -1.26
N ALA A 27 1.39 -2.52 -1.67
CA ALA A 27 0.16 -3.14 -2.17
C ALA A 27 0.36 -3.90 -3.48
N ILE A 28 1.25 -3.44 -4.37
CA ILE A 28 1.65 -4.20 -5.57
C ILE A 28 2.33 -5.51 -5.15
N ALA A 29 3.28 -5.46 -4.22
CA ALA A 29 3.93 -6.67 -3.71
C ALA A 29 2.94 -7.64 -3.05
N ALA A 30 1.96 -7.13 -2.29
CA ALA A 30 0.88 -7.93 -1.73
C ALA A 30 0.00 -8.58 -2.81
N GLY A 31 -0.24 -7.89 -3.92
CA GLY A 31 -0.94 -8.44 -5.09
C GLY A 31 -0.16 -9.57 -5.77
N PHE A 32 1.17 -9.45 -5.88
CA PHE A 32 1.99 -10.56 -6.39
C PHE A 32 1.90 -11.80 -5.51
N VAL A 33 1.94 -11.63 -4.18
CA VAL A 33 1.73 -12.74 -3.23
C VAL A 33 0.38 -13.43 -3.44
N ASP A 34 -0.67 -12.66 -3.71
CA ASP A 34 -2.00 -13.20 -4.03
C ASP A 34 -2.03 -13.94 -5.36
N GLY A 35 -1.42 -13.37 -6.40
CA GLY A 35 -1.40 -13.99 -7.73
C GLY A 35 -0.52 -15.24 -7.81
N LEU A 36 0.46 -15.36 -6.90
CA LEU A 36 1.31 -16.55 -6.73
C LEU A 36 0.77 -17.54 -5.67
N GLU A 37 -0.42 -17.28 -5.11
CA GLU A 37 -1.10 -18.14 -4.13
C GLU A 37 -0.27 -18.50 -2.89
N MET A 38 0.64 -17.62 -2.44
CA MET A 38 1.57 -17.91 -1.34
C MET A 38 0.95 -17.79 0.07
N GLY A 39 -0.34 -17.42 0.16
CA GLY A 39 -1.12 -17.39 1.39
C GLY A 39 -0.93 -16.16 2.29
N ASN A 40 -1.76 -16.08 3.33
CA ASN A 40 -1.89 -14.90 4.20
C ASN A 40 -0.66 -14.62 5.07
N ASN A 41 0.09 -15.64 5.49
CA ASN A 41 1.29 -15.45 6.31
C ASN A 41 2.38 -14.72 5.52
N THR A 42 2.57 -15.12 4.26
CA THR A 42 3.50 -14.44 3.34
C THR A 42 3.08 -13.00 3.10
N LYS A 43 1.78 -12.76 2.89
CA LYS A 43 1.26 -11.40 2.72
C LYS A 43 1.50 -10.54 3.97
N ALA A 44 1.22 -11.06 5.15
CA ALA A 44 1.49 -10.38 6.41
C ALA A 44 2.98 -10.05 6.60
N ALA A 45 3.86 -10.98 6.20
CA ALA A 45 5.30 -10.73 6.20
C ALA A 45 5.71 -9.59 5.25
N ILE A 46 5.15 -9.55 4.04
CA ILE A 46 5.37 -8.45 3.07
C ILE A 46 4.87 -7.12 3.63
N MET A 47 3.67 -7.09 4.22
CA MET A 47 3.13 -5.86 4.81
C MET A 47 4.00 -5.35 5.97
N ARG A 48 4.47 -6.25 6.83
CA ARG A 48 5.38 -5.91 7.94
C ARG A 48 6.73 -5.37 7.44
N LEU A 49 7.31 -6.02 6.44
CA LEU A 49 8.58 -5.58 5.84
C LEU A 49 8.41 -4.25 5.12
N GLY A 50 7.32 -4.11 4.35
CA GLY A 50 6.96 -2.87 3.67
C GLY A 50 6.79 -1.70 4.63
N LEU A 51 6.08 -1.87 5.75
CA LEU A 51 5.95 -0.82 6.77
C LEU A 51 7.32 -0.40 7.34
N ARG A 52 8.24 -1.35 7.54
CA ARG A 52 9.60 -1.06 8.00
C ARG A 52 10.41 -0.28 6.97
N GLU A 53 10.27 -0.62 5.69
CA GLU A 53 10.92 0.08 4.58
C GLU A 53 10.34 1.48 4.36
N MET A 54 9.01 1.63 4.43
CA MET A 54 8.33 2.93 4.38
C MET A 54 8.90 3.88 5.44
N LYS A 55 9.05 3.39 6.67
CA LYS A 55 9.65 4.13 7.79
C LYS A 55 11.11 4.48 7.53
N ALA A 56 11.93 3.52 7.11
CA ALA A 56 13.35 3.75 6.85
C ALA A 56 13.56 4.76 5.71
N PHE A 57 12.82 4.62 4.62
CA PHE A 57 12.89 5.51 3.46
C PHE A 57 12.42 6.92 3.80
N SER A 58 11.33 7.06 4.56
CA SER A 58 10.82 8.37 4.94
C SER A 58 11.81 9.13 5.83
N LYS A 59 12.46 8.44 6.78
CA LYS A 59 13.50 9.05 7.64
C LYS A 59 14.79 9.36 6.89
N LEU A 60 15.08 8.60 5.83
CA LEU A 60 16.22 8.89 4.96
C LEU A 60 16.02 10.20 4.20
N LEU A 61 14.80 10.46 3.70
CA LEU A 61 14.48 11.70 2.99
C LEU A 61 14.23 12.87 3.95
N PHE A 62 13.54 12.62 5.06
CA PHE A 62 13.11 13.63 6.02
C PHE A 62 13.43 13.16 7.44
N PRO A 63 14.57 13.59 8.02
CA PRO A 63 14.97 13.19 9.38
C PRO A 63 13.97 13.59 10.47
N SER A 64 13.09 14.55 10.19
CA SER A 64 12.02 15.03 11.09
C SER A 64 10.85 14.05 11.25
N VAL A 65 10.71 13.08 10.33
CA VAL A 65 9.61 12.12 10.33
C VAL A 65 9.62 11.28 11.60
N LYS A 66 8.45 11.18 12.23
CA LYS A 66 8.26 10.48 13.50
C LYS A 66 7.81 9.04 13.27
N ASP A 67 8.39 8.15 14.06
CA ASP A 67 8.03 6.73 14.02
C ASP A 67 6.56 6.48 14.39
N SER A 68 5.98 7.32 15.26
CA SER A 68 4.58 7.25 15.68
C SER A 68 3.61 7.45 14.51
N THR A 69 3.97 8.27 13.52
CA THR A 69 3.13 8.58 12.34
C THR A 69 2.77 7.32 11.53
N PHE A 70 3.64 6.31 11.50
CA PHE A 70 3.40 5.05 10.81
C PHE A 70 2.38 4.15 11.51
N PHE A 71 2.07 4.41 12.79
CA PHE A 71 1.03 3.72 13.55
C PHE A 71 -0.32 4.43 13.50
N GLU A 72 -0.35 5.67 13.01
CA GLU A 72 -1.58 6.41 12.78
C GLU A 72 -2.35 5.85 11.57
N SER A 73 -3.58 6.34 11.38
CA SER A 73 -4.46 5.84 10.31
C SER A 73 -3.85 5.96 8.92
N CYS A 74 -3.01 6.97 8.65
CA CYS A 74 -2.33 7.15 7.36
C CYS A 74 -1.26 6.09 7.09
N GLY A 75 -0.69 5.48 8.13
CA GLY A 75 0.35 4.46 8.03
C GLY A 75 -0.23 3.05 7.98
N VAL A 76 -0.23 2.37 9.13
CA VAL A 76 -0.56 0.95 9.23
C VAL A 76 -1.98 0.61 8.75
N ALA A 77 -2.98 1.41 9.11
CA ALA A 77 -4.37 1.12 8.75
C ALA A 77 -4.60 1.26 7.24
N ASP A 78 -4.08 2.33 6.65
CA ASP A 78 -4.19 2.57 5.21
C ASP A 78 -3.37 1.56 4.39
N LEU A 79 -2.19 1.19 4.88
CA LEU A 79 -1.40 0.10 4.30
C LEU A 79 -2.19 -1.21 4.29
N ILE A 80 -2.81 -1.59 5.42
CA ILE A 80 -3.60 -2.82 5.51
C ILE A 80 -4.75 -2.82 4.53
N THR A 81 -5.59 -1.78 4.52
CA THR A 81 -6.76 -1.75 3.62
C THR A 81 -6.35 -1.75 2.15
N THR A 82 -5.24 -1.07 1.81
CA THR A 82 -4.73 -1.02 0.44
C THR A 82 -4.17 -2.38 0.00
N CYS A 83 -3.42 -3.08 0.86
CA CYS A 83 -2.90 -4.43 0.59
C CYS A 83 -3.98 -5.53 0.55
N LEU A 84 -5.14 -5.31 1.16
CA LEU A 84 -6.24 -6.29 1.15
C LEU A 84 -7.24 -6.06 0.01
N GLY A 85 -7.52 -4.80 -0.36
CA GLY A 85 -8.61 -4.48 -1.28
C GLY A 85 -8.30 -3.43 -2.36
N GLY A 86 -7.11 -2.83 -2.34
CA GLY A 86 -6.74 -1.72 -3.22
C GLY A 86 -6.63 -2.11 -4.70
N ARG A 87 -6.71 -1.09 -5.57
CA ARG A 87 -6.55 -1.24 -7.03
C ARG A 87 -5.17 -1.77 -7.41
N ASN A 88 -4.13 -1.21 -6.77
CA ASN A 88 -2.74 -1.67 -6.92
C ASN A 88 -2.59 -3.17 -6.66
N ARG A 89 -3.19 -3.68 -5.56
CA ARG A 89 -3.22 -5.11 -5.24
C ARG A 89 -3.94 -5.93 -6.32
N LYS A 90 -5.13 -5.49 -6.75
CA LYS A 90 -5.95 -6.21 -7.77
C LYS A 90 -5.22 -6.34 -9.11
N VAL A 91 -4.63 -5.26 -9.61
CA VAL A 91 -3.92 -5.29 -10.90
C VAL A 91 -2.64 -6.12 -10.80
N ALA A 92 -1.89 -5.99 -9.69
CA ALA A 92 -0.69 -6.80 -9.47
C ALA A 92 -1.00 -8.31 -9.33
N GLU A 93 -2.12 -8.66 -8.69
CA GLU A 93 -2.61 -10.05 -8.65
C GLU A 93 -2.89 -10.58 -10.05
N ALA A 94 -3.63 -9.83 -10.87
CA ALA A 94 -3.92 -10.21 -12.24
C ALA A 94 -2.64 -10.35 -13.08
N TYR A 95 -1.68 -9.45 -12.91
CA TYR A 95 -0.37 -9.52 -13.56
C TYR A 95 0.36 -10.84 -13.22
N ALA A 96 0.45 -11.17 -11.93
CA ALA A 96 1.10 -12.39 -11.47
C ALA A 96 0.37 -13.67 -11.97
N LYS A 97 -0.96 -13.69 -11.94
CA LYS A 97 -1.76 -14.82 -12.48
C LYS A 97 -1.57 -15.04 -13.97
N ASN A 98 -1.28 -13.99 -14.73
CA ASN A 98 -0.95 -14.08 -16.16
C ASN A 98 0.53 -14.41 -16.43
N GLY A 99 1.30 -14.75 -15.40
CA GLY A 99 2.73 -15.06 -15.51
C GLY A 99 3.56 -13.87 -16.00
N GLY A 100 3.11 -12.64 -15.74
CA GLY A 100 3.78 -11.41 -16.16
C GLY A 100 3.77 -11.15 -17.67
N LYS A 101 2.92 -11.84 -18.43
CA LYS A 101 2.83 -11.70 -19.89
C LYS A 101 2.01 -10.48 -20.35
N ARG A 102 1.13 -9.99 -19.48
CA ARG A 102 0.28 -8.82 -19.73
C ARG A 102 0.89 -7.60 -19.06
N SER A 103 0.80 -6.44 -19.71
CA SER A 103 1.34 -5.21 -19.12
C SER A 103 0.41 -4.66 -18.03
N PHE A 104 0.95 -3.82 -17.14
CA PHE A 104 0.13 -3.10 -16.16
C PHE A 104 -0.86 -2.15 -16.83
N ASP A 105 -0.48 -1.52 -17.96
CA ASP A 105 -1.35 -0.60 -18.70
C ASP A 105 -2.57 -1.30 -19.31
N GLU A 106 -2.38 -2.50 -19.87
CA GLU A 106 -3.47 -3.34 -20.38
C GLU A 106 -4.44 -3.73 -19.27
N LEU A 107 -3.90 -4.19 -18.13
CA LEU A 107 -4.70 -4.62 -17.00
C LEU A 107 -5.41 -3.45 -16.31
N GLU A 108 -4.77 -2.28 -16.24
CA GLU A 108 -5.40 -1.04 -15.78
C GLU A 108 -6.60 -0.67 -16.66
N ALA A 109 -6.40 -0.63 -17.97
CA ALA A 109 -7.46 -0.24 -18.92
C ALA A 109 -8.68 -1.17 -18.84
N GLU A 110 -8.44 -2.48 -18.69
CA GLU A 110 -9.49 -3.49 -18.58
C GLU A 110 -10.19 -3.45 -17.21
N MET A 111 -9.43 -3.41 -16.11
CA MET A 111 -9.97 -3.66 -14.77
C MET A 111 -10.46 -2.40 -14.07
N LEU A 112 -9.92 -1.23 -14.42
CA LEU A 112 -10.13 0.00 -13.65
C LEU A 112 -11.09 1.00 -14.31
N GLN A 113 -11.69 0.67 -15.45
CA GLN A 113 -12.78 1.46 -16.07
C GLN A 113 -12.44 2.96 -16.22
N GLY A 114 -11.21 3.27 -16.62
CA GLY A 114 -10.71 4.64 -16.78
C GLY A 114 -10.09 5.26 -15.52
N GLN A 115 -10.09 4.57 -14.38
CA GLN A 115 -9.31 4.98 -13.21
C GLN A 115 -7.83 4.60 -13.37
N LYS A 116 -6.94 5.42 -12.81
CA LYS A 116 -5.50 5.18 -12.79
C LYS A 116 -5.05 4.43 -11.54
N LEU A 117 -4.01 3.60 -11.69
CA LEU A 117 -3.17 3.14 -10.61
C LEU A 117 -2.52 4.34 -9.91
N GLN A 118 -2.22 4.16 -8.62
CA GLN A 118 -1.73 5.20 -7.71
C GLN A 118 -0.32 4.90 -7.26
#